data_AF-A0ABC8KQT3-F1
#
_entry.id   AF-A0ABC8KQT3-F1
#
_cell.length_a   1.000
_cell.length_b   1.000
_cell.length_c   1.000
_cell.angle_alpha   90.00
_cell.angle_beta   90.00
_cell.angle_gamma   90.00
#
_symmetry.space_group_name_H-M   'P 1'
#
loop_
_entity.id
_entity.type
_entity.pdbx_description
1 polymer ?
#
loop_
_entity_poly.entity_id
_entity_poly.type
_entity_poly.pdbx_seq_one_letter_code
_entity_poly.pdbx_strand_id
1 'polypeptide(L)'
;METSSFNPSSPANLPSFLLLFVTVYLLGYFLIFRSWKSSHLGASCLMSLLHGTPAVVLASHALLTTPRAFASANTAVESTVLDFSMAYFTVDLLHYLVFLPNDFLFILHHVATLYVFATCRFYVGHGAHALLLLLVLAEATSACQNVWTIAGYRRNDVVLARRVREVLSPPFYLFYTVVRGLAGPVALYDMASFYGSGGAEGAIPRWAWVSWLVVIGSAIVLSVLWVLRNWVDWFREKNSGKKFK
;
A
#
# COMPACT_ATOMS: atom_id res chain seq x y z
N MET A 1 -36.84 -5.95 4.97
CA MET A 1 -35.62 -5.59 4.21
C MET A 1 -35.40 -4.11 4.48
N GLU A 2 -34.91 -3.78 5.67
CA GLU A 2 -34.62 -2.41 6.06
C GLU A 2 -33.27 -2.04 5.46
N THR A 3 -33.28 -1.07 4.56
CA THR A 3 -32.08 -0.41 4.07
C THR A 3 -31.45 0.31 5.25
N SER A 4 -30.35 -0.26 5.78
CA SER A 4 -29.47 0.42 6.72
C SER A 4 -29.06 1.77 6.13
N SER A 5 -29.61 2.85 6.68
CA SER A 5 -29.26 4.21 6.31
C SER A 5 -27.78 4.43 6.62
N PHE A 6 -26.99 4.56 5.56
CA PHE A 6 -25.60 5.02 5.64
C PHE A 6 -25.59 6.38 6.34
N ASN A 7 -25.05 6.43 7.55
CA ASN A 7 -24.88 7.68 8.30
C ASN A 7 -23.44 8.17 8.03
N PRO A 8 -23.22 9.19 7.17
CA PRO A 8 -21.90 9.73 6.92
C PRO A 8 -21.52 10.61 8.12
N SER A 9 -21.18 10.00 9.26
CA SER A 9 -20.83 10.74 10.47
C SER A 9 -19.44 11.41 10.40
N SER A 10 -18.73 11.33 9.27
CA SER A 10 -17.52 12.09 9.03
C SER A 10 -17.52 12.73 7.64
N PRO A 11 -17.26 14.04 7.53
CA PRO A 11 -17.10 14.70 6.24
C PRO A 11 -15.99 13.99 5.46
N ALA A 12 -16.26 13.68 4.19
CA ALA A 12 -15.27 13.04 3.35
C ALA A 12 -14.09 13.99 3.16
N ASN A 13 -12.94 13.64 3.74
CA ASN A 13 -11.71 14.42 3.63
C ASN A 13 -10.97 14.13 2.31
N LEU A 14 -11.50 13.19 1.52
CA LEU A 14 -10.93 12.72 0.26
C LEU A 14 -10.57 13.87 -0.72
N PRO A 15 -11.43 14.87 -1.01
CA PRO A 15 -11.05 15.97 -1.91
C PRO A 15 -9.86 16.79 -1.41
N SER A 16 -9.80 17.07 -0.09
CA SER A 16 -8.70 17.81 0.51
C SER A 16 -7.38 17.02 0.46
N PHE A 17 -7.44 15.72 0.73
CA PHE A 17 -6.26 14.86 0.60
C PHE A 17 -5.85 14.66 -0.85
N LEU A 18 -6.78 14.60 -1.80
CA LEU A 18 -6.47 14.59 -3.23
C LEU A 18 -5.69 15.85 -3.62
N LEU A 19 -6.16 17.03 -3.20
CA LEU A 19 -5.45 18.28 -3.44
C LEU A 19 -4.05 18.28 -2.82
N LEU A 20 -3.91 17.75 -1.60
CA LEU A 20 -2.61 17.58 -0.94
C LEU A 20 -1.67 16.72 -1.79
N PHE A 21 -2.08 15.51 -2.19
CA PHE A 21 -1.21 14.60 -2.92
C PHE A 21 -0.91 15.07 -4.34
N VAL A 22 -1.87 15.71 -5.03
CA VAL A 22 -1.61 16.38 -6.30
C VAL A 22 -0.57 17.48 -6.12
N THR A 23 -0.68 18.30 -5.08
CA THR A 23 0.29 19.38 -4.80
C THR A 23 1.67 18.81 -4.53
N VAL A 24 1.78 17.78 -3.68
CA VAL A 24 3.02 17.07 -3.39
C VAL A 24 3.65 16.52 -4.67
N TYR A 25 2.85 15.87 -5.52
CA TYR A 25 3.31 15.32 -6.80
C TYR A 25 3.86 16.43 -7.72
N LEU A 26 3.12 17.54 -7.88
CA LEU A 26 3.53 18.66 -8.73
C LEU A 26 4.81 19.33 -8.21
N LEU A 27 4.95 19.53 -6.90
CA LEU A 27 6.17 20.05 -6.27
C LEU A 27 7.35 19.10 -6.49
N GLY A 28 7.14 17.79 -6.32
CA GLY A 28 8.12 16.77 -6.63
C GLY A 28 8.58 16.83 -8.08
N TYR A 29 7.62 16.87 -9.01
CA TYR A 29 7.86 16.81 -10.44
C TYR A 29 8.57 18.06 -10.98
N PHE A 30 8.06 19.26 -10.64
CA PHE A 30 8.50 20.52 -11.22
C PHE A 30 9.63 21.22 -10.44
N LEU A 31 9.78 20.96 -9.13
CA LEU A 31 10.77 21.67 -8.30
C LEU A 31 11.88 20.74 -7.80
N ILE A 32 11.53 19.67 -7.09
CA ILE A 32 12.52 18.83 -6.38
C ILE A 32 13.32 17.97 -7.35
N PHE A 33 12.64 17.25 -8.24
CA PHE A 33 13.26 16.32 -9.18
C PHE A 33 13.38 16.89 -10.59
N ARG A 34 13.26 18.22 -10.76
CA ARG A 34 13.25 18.89 -12.08
C ARG A 34 14.47 18.62 -12.95
N SER A 35 15.62 18.33 -12.33
CA SER A 35 16.87 18.02 -13.02
C SER A 35 17.01 16.54 -13.39
N TRP A 36 16.08 15.70 -12.97
CA TRP A 36 16.12 14.27 -13.26
C TRP A 36 15.43 14.01 -14.59
N LYS A 37 16.06 13.19 -15.45
CA LYS A 37 15.45 12.73 -16.70
C LYS A 37 14.09 12.05 -16.47
N SER A 38 13.94 11.39 -15.31
CA SER A 38 12.73 10.71 -14.87
C SER A 38 12.13 11.38 -13.63
N SER A 39 11.92 12.70 -13.69
CA SER A 39 11.37 13.50 -12.59
C SER A 39 10.05 12.95 -12.04
N HIS A 40 9.19 12.40 -12.91
CA HIS A 40 7.93 11.73 -12.55
C HIS A 40 8.14 10.58 -11.56
N LEU A 41 9.17 9.77 -11.72
CA LEU A 41 9.46 8.65 -10.81
C LEU A 41 9.88 9.14 -9.43
N GLY A 42 10.70 10.20 -9.37
CA GLY A 42 11.07 10.83 -8.11
C GLY A 42 9.86 11.43 -7.39
N ALA A 43 8.97 12.10 -8.14
CA ALA A 43 7.74 12.68 -7.62
C ALA A 43 6.78 11.64 -7.03
N SER A 44 6.56 10.53 -7.75
CA SER A 44 5.75 9.40 -7.25
C SER A 44 6.35 8.79 -5.97
N CYS A 45 7.67 8.54 -5.94
CA CYS A 45 8.30 8.01 -4.72
C CYS A 45 8.24 8.99 -3.53
N LEU A 46 8.40 10.30 -3.75
CA LEU A 46 8.23 11.30 -2.70
C LEU A 46 6.81 11.30 -2.15
N MET A 47 5.82 11.24 -3.04
CA MET A 47 4.41 11.16 -2.67
C MET A 47 4.13 9.89 -1.85
N SER A 48 4.66 8.74 -2.28
CA SER A 48 4.54 7.46 -1.57
C SER A 48 5.20 7.51 -0.19
N LEU A 49 6.35 8.17 -0.02
CA LEU A 49 6.98 8.38 1.30
C LEU A 49 6.10 9.24 2.23
N LEU A 50 5.50 10.30 1.70
CA LEU A 50 4.60 11.20 2.42
C LEU A 50 3.21 10.58 2.68
N HIS A 51 2.88 9.47 2.03
CA HIS A 51 1.72 8.66 2.36
C HIS A 51 2.07 7.56 3.37
N GLY A 52 3.03 6.70 3.05
CA GLY A 52 3.25 5.46 3.79
C GLY A 52 3.58 5.66 5.26
N THR A 53 4.46 6.63 5.58
CA THR A 53 4.84 6.88 6.99
C THR A 53 3.65 7.43 7.81
N PRO A 54 2.94 8.49 7.36
CA PRO A 54 1.73 8.92 8.06
C PRO A 54 0.63 7.85 8.09
N ALA A 55 0.45 7.06 7.03
CA ALA A 55 -0.55 6.00 6.99
C ALA A 55 -0.30 4.94 8.07
N VAL A 56 0.94 4.47 8.22
CA VAL A 56 1.31 3.53 9.30
C VAL A 56 1.00 4.12 10.67
N VAL A 57 1.40 5.37 10.92
CA VAL A 57 1.22 6.02 12.22
C VAL A 57 -0.28 6.18 12.54
N LEU A 58 -1.05 6.75 11.61
CA LEU A 58 -2.48 7.02 11.82
C LEU A 58 -3.29 5.72 11.93
N ALA A 59 -3.00 4.72 11.08
CA ALA A 59 -3.65 3.42 11.16
C ALA A 59 -3.30 2.70 12.47
N SER A 60 -2.02 2.67 12.86
CA SER A 60 -1.60 2.05 14.13
C SER A 60 -2.26 2.73 15.32
N HIS A 61 -2.33 4.06 15.33
CA HIS A 61 -3.06 4.80 16.35
C HIS A 61 -4.54 4.39 16.40
N ALA A 62 -5.22 4.29 15.25
CA ALA A 62 -6.62 3.86 15.19
C ALA A 62 -6.83 2.43 15.73
N LEU A 63 -5.91 1.51 15.42
CA LEU A 63 -5.98 0.12 15.86
C LEU A 63 -5.72 -0.04 17.36
N LEU A 64 -4.73 0.68 17.90
CA LEU A 64 -4.29 0.54 19.30
C LEU A 64 -5.20 1.25 20.30
N THR A 65 -5.81 2.37 19.90
CA THR A 65 -6.66 3.17 20.80
C THR A 65 -8.05 2.57 20.98
N THR A 66 -8.54 1.78 20.04
CA THR A 66 -9.85 1.13 20.16
C THR A 66 -9.81 -0.26 19.50
N PRO A 67 -9.36 -1.30 20.24
CA PRO A 67 -9.38 -2.68 19.76
C PRO A 67 -10.81 -3.12 19.48
N ARG A 68 -11.08 -3.59 18.26
CA ARG A 68 -12.45 -3.88 17.79
C ARG A 68 -12.49 -5.09 16.88
N ALA A 69 -13.69 -5.65 16.73
CA ALA A 69 -13.92 -6.78 15.84
C ALA A 69 -13.77 -6.36 14.37
N PHE A 70 -13.39 -7.29 13.50
CA PHE A 70 -13.18 -7.03 12.07
C PHE A 70 -14.43 -6.63 11.28
N ALA A 71 -15.62 -6.71 11.87
CA ALA A 71 -16.88 -6.23 11.28
C ALA A 71 -17.47 -5.01 11.99
N SER A 72 -16.73 -4.39 12.92
CA SER A 72 -17.19 -3.17 13.57
C SER A 72 -17.38 -2.03 12.56
N ALA A 73 -18.33 -1.13 12.88
CA ALA A 73 -18.57 0.09 12.11
C ALA A 73 -17.30 0.92 12.03
N ASN A 74 -17.05 1.55 10.89
CA ASN A 74 -15.86 2.38 10.71
C ASN A 74 -15.90 3.59 11.66
N THR A 75 -14.80 3.86 12.36
CA THR A 75 -14.70 5.12 13.13
C THR A 75 -14.39 6.30 12.21
N ALA A 76 -14.53 7.51 12.75
CA ALA A 76 -14.08 8.74 12.09
C ALA A 76 -12.58 8.70 11.76
N VAL A 77 -11.75 8.17 12.67
CA VAL A 77 -10.31 8.08 12.48
C VAL A 77 -9.98 7.09 11.37
N GLU A 78 -10.57 5.89 11.40
CA GLU A 78 -10.36 4.90 10.34
C GLU A 78 -10.85 5.40 8.97
N SER A 79 -12.01 6.05 8.94
CA SER A 79 -12.55 6.66 7.72
C SER A 79 -11.61 7.74 7.17
N THR A 80 -10.98 8.52 8.04
CA THR A 80 -9.97 9.52 7.65
C THR A 80 -8.72 8.86 7.07
N VAL A 81 -8.24 7.74 7.66
CA VAL A 81 -7.11 6.96 7.13
C VAL A 81 -7.41 6.37 5.75
N LEU A 82 -8.64 5.87 5.56
CA LEU A 82 -9.09 5.37 4.26
C LEU A 82 -9.16 6.50 3.24
N ASP A 83 -9.74 7.66 3.58
CA ASP A 83 -9.80 8.83 2.69
C ASP A 83 -8.39 9.32 2.31
N PHE A 84 -7.47 9.38 3.27
CA PHE A 84 -6.07 9.74 3.06
C PHE A 84 -5.37 8.77 2.11
N SER A 85 -5.54 7.47 2.32
CA SER A 85 -4.89 6.46 1.50
C SER A 85 -5.49 6.38 0.09
N MET A 86 -6.82 6.46 -0.04
CA MET A 86 -7.48 6.51 -1.34
C MET A 86 -7.02 7.71 -2.17
N ALA A 87 -6.82 8.88 -1.54
CA ALA A 87 -6.30 10.04 -2.24
C ALA A 87 -4.91 9.77 -2.83
N TYR A 88 -3.98 9.21 -2.04
CA TYR A 88 -2.65 8.81 -2.52
C TYR A 88 -2.75 7.82 -3.69
N PHE A 89 -3.43 6.69 -3.49
CA PHE A 89 -3.55 5.64 -4.52
C PHE A 89 -4.20 6.17 -5.81
N THR A 90 -5.09 7.14 -5.71
CA THR A 90 -5.70 7.78 -6.89
C THR A 90 -4.68 8.60 -7.67
N VAL A 91 -3.92 9.47 -7.00
CA VAL A 91 -2.93 10.32 -7.68
C VAL A 91 -1.79 9.46 -8.24
N ASP A 92 -1.35 8.44 -7.50
CA ASP A 92 -0.29 7.54 -7.97
C ASP A 92 -0.77 6.65 -9.13
N LEU A 93 -2.02 6.18 -9.10
CA LEU A 93 -2.61 5.48 -10.24
C LEU A 93 -2.60 6.34 -11.51
N LEU A 94 -2.97 7.62 -11.41
CA LEU A 94 -2.90 8.54 -12.55
C LEU A 94 -1.47 8.69 -13.06
N HIS A 95 -0.49 8.75 -12.17
CA HIS A 95 0.93 8.73 -12.55
C HIS A 95 1.28 7.47 -13.37
N TYR A 96 0.91 6.27 -12.88
CA TYR A 96 1.20 5.03 -13.61
C TYR A 96 0.49 5.00 -14.96
N LEU A 97 -0.78 5.38 -15.03
CA LEU A 97 -1.53 5.39 -16.30
C LEU A 97 -0.93 6.34 -17.34
N VAL A 98 -0.36 7.48 -16.92
CA VAL A 98 0.21 8.48 -17.83
C VAL A 98 1.66 8.16 -18.20
N PHE A 99 2.50 7.80 -17.23
CA PHE A 99 3.95 7.70 -17.42
C PHE A 99 4.47 6.27 -17.52
N LEU A 100 3.76 5.29 -16.98
CA LEU A 100 4.18 3.89 -16.89
C LEU A 100 3.04 2.92 -17.27
N PRO A 101 2.36 3.10 -18.43
CA PRO A 101 1.15 2.34 -18.75
C PRO A 101 1.37 0.83 -18.90
N ASN A 102 2.62 0.40 -19.09
CA ASN A 102 3.00 -1.00 -19.20
C ASN A 102 3.22 -1.67 -17.84
N ASP A 103 3.19 -0.93 -16.73
CA ASP A 103 3.36 -1.48 -15.39
C ASP A 103 2.04 -2.00 -14.82
N PHE A 104 1.51 -3.05 -15.47
CA PHE A 104 0.20 -3.61 -15.15
C PHE A 104 0.07 -4.10 -13.72
N LEU A 105 1.16 -4.58 -13.10
CA LEU A 105 1.13 -5.09 -11.73
C LEU A 105 0.85 -3.95 -10.75
N PHE A 106 1.53 -2.81 -10.90
CA PHE A 106 1.31 -1.65 -10.05
C PHE A 106 -0.05 -1.01 -10.31
N ILE A 107 -0.45 -0.86 -11.58
CA ILE A 107 -1.77 -0.34 -11.95
C ILE A 107 -2.89 -1.18 -11.33
N LEU A 108 -2.84 -2.51 -11.53
CA LEU A 108 -3.85 -3.42 -11.00
C LEU A 108 -3.86 -3.41 -9.48
N HIS A 109 -2.68 -3.35 -8.84
CA HIS A 109 -2.58 -3.21 -7.39
C HIS A 109 -3.29 -1.94 -6.88
N HIS A 110 -3.08 -0.79 -7.53
CA HIS A 110 -3.71 0.47 -7.12
C HIS A 110 -5.24 0.41 -7.30
N VAL A 111 -5.70 -0.08 -8.44
CA VAL A 111 -7.14 -0.27 -8.71
C VAL A 111 -7.77 -1.20 -7.67
N ALA A 112 -7.10 -2.32 -7.36
CA ALA A 112 -7.55 -3.29 -6.37
C ALA A 112 -7.64 -2.69 -4.96
N THR A 113 -6.62 -1.93 -4.53
CA THR A 113 -6.62 -1.25 -3.24
C THR A 113 -7.72 -0.19 -3.16
N LEU A 114 -7.89 0.62 -4.21
CA LEU A 114 -8.97 1.60 -4.31
C LEU A 114 -10.35 0.94 -4.25
N TYR A 115 -10.54 -0.20 -4.93
CA TYR A 115 -11.77 -0.98 -4.85
C TYR A 115 -12.09 -1.41 -3.42
N VAL A 116 -11.13 -2.02 -2.71
CA VAL A 116 -11.33 -2.51 -1.34
C VAL A 116 -11.61 -1.34 -0.39
N PHE A 117 -10.87 -0.24 -0.50
CA PHE A 117 -11.07 0.93 0.36
C PHE A 117 -12.38 1.66 0.08
N ALA A 118 -12.72 1.89 -1.18
CA ALA A 118 -13.95 2.60 -1.54
C ALA A 118 -15.19 1.79 -1.14
N THR A 119 -15.18 0.47 -1.36
CA THR A 119 -16.29 -0.39 -0.94
C THR A 119 -16.42 -0.45 0.58
N CYS A 120 -15.32 -0.55 1.33
CA CYS A 120 -15.37 -0.48 2.79
C CYS A 120 -15.85 0.89 3.31
N ARG A 121 -15.35 2.00 2.74
CA ARG A 121 -15.58 3.37 3.22
C ARG A 121 -16.95 3.92 2.86
N PHE A 122 -17.40 3.73 1.62
CA PHE A 122 -18.57 4.41 1.06
C PHE A 122 -19.77 3.50 0.85
N TYR A 123 -19.55 2.19 0.68
CA TYR A 123 -20.64 1.25 0.44
C TYR A 123 -21.05 0.49 1.71
N VAL A 124 -20.07 -0.12 2.39
CA VAL A 124 -20.33 -0.98 3.55
C VAL A 124 -20.35 -0.19 4.86
N GLY A 125 -19.40 0.73 5.06
CA GLY A 125 -19.27 1.49 6.31
C GLY A 125 -18.77 0.67 7.50
N HIS A 126 -18.36 -0.57 7.30
CA HIS A 126 -17.83 -1.50 8.30
C HIS A 126 -16.56 -2.18 7.79
N GLY A 127 -15.73 -2.64 8.74
CA GLY A 127 -14.57 -3.49 8.47
C GLY A 127 -13.25 -2.78 8.21
N ALA A 128 -13.19 -1.46 8.39
CA ALA A 128 -11.94 -0.71 8.23
C ALA A 128 -10.84 -1.20 9.17
N HIS A 129 -11.17 -1.69 10.38
CA HIS A 129 -10.19 -2.20 11.34
C HIS A 129 -9.28 -3.28 10.73
N ALA A 130 -9.85 -4.29 10.07
CA ALA A 130 -9.08 -5.36 9.43
C ALA A 130 -8.24 -4.84 8.27
N LEU A 131 -8.80 -3.94 7.46
CA LEU A 131 -8.10 -3.34 6.32
C LEU A 131 -6.95 -2.43 6.75
N LEU A 132 -7.08 -1.72 7.87
CA LEU A 132 -6.04 -0.87 8.43
C LEU A 132 -4.89 -1.69 9.02
N LEU A 133 -5.17 -2.85 9.62
CA LEU A 133 -4.11 -3.79 10.02
C LEU A 133 -3.28 -4.21 8.80
N LEU A 134 -3.96 -4.59 7.70
CA LEU A 134 -3.29 -4.93 6.45
C LEU A 134 -2.57 -3.73 5.82
N LEU A 135 -3.11 -2.51 5.94
CA LEU A 135 -2.46 -1.28 5.51
C LEU A 135 -1.17 -1.01 6.29
N VAL A 136 -1.17 -1.20 7.61
CA VAL A 136 0.04 -1.08 8.44
C VAL A 136 1.10 -2.07 7.97
N LEU A 137 0.73 -3.34 7.81
CA LEU A 137 1.66 -4.36 7.28
C LEU A 137 2.12 -3.99 5.86
N ALA A 138 1.24 -3.39 5.07
CA ALA A 138 1.59 -3.00 3.72
C ALA A 138 2.64 -1.87 3.68
N GLU A 139 2.40 -0.84 4.46
CA GLU A 139 3.19 0.38 4.45
C GLU A 139 4.41 0.33 5.37
N ALA A 140 4.49 -0.64 6.30
CA ALA A 140 5.67 -0.81 7.15
C ALA A 140 6.97 -0.94 6.34
N THR A 141 6.90 -1.52 5.13
CA THR A 141 8.05 -1.71 4.24
C THR A 141 8.21 -0.58 3.22
N SER A 142 7.25 0.36 3.11
CA SER A 142 7.18 1.29 1.98
C SER A 142 8.28 2.34 2.00
N ALA A 143 8.72 2.81 3.18
CA ALA A 143 9.87 3.70 3.28
C ALA A 143 11.14 3.05 2.71
N CYS A 144 11.44 1.80 3.13
CA CYS A 144 12.56 1.03 2.60
C CYS A 144 12.41 0.78 1.10
N GLN A 145 11.20 0.40 0.65
CA GLN A 145 10.91 0.13 -0.75
C GLN A 145 11.13 1.37 -1.63
N ASN A 146 10.64 2.54 -1.21
CA ASN A 146 10.79 3.79 -1.96
C ASN A 146 12.25 4.25 -2.01
N VAL A 147 12.99 4.18 -0.89
CA VAL A 147 14.43 4.48 -0.89
C VAL A 147 15.19 3.52 -1.80
N TRP A 148 14.89 2.23 -1.73
CA TRP A 148 15.48 1.20 -2.60
C TRP A 148 15.18 1.47 -4.08
N THR A 149 13.96 1.90 -4.39
CA THR A 149 13.47 2.19 -5.74
C THR A 149 14.14 3.44 -6.32
N ILE A 150 14.16 4.55 -5.57
CA ILE A 150 14.85 5.80 -5.94
C ILE A 150 16.34 5.53 -6.19
N ALA A 151 16.99 4.81 -5.27
CA ALA A 151 18.39 4.42 -5.41
C ALA A 151 18.60 3.56 -6.66
N GLY A 152 17.61 2.75 -7.04
CA GLY A 152 17.57 1.97 -8.28
C GLY A 152 17.59 2.82 -9.54
N TYR A 153 16.74 3.85 -9.61
CA TYR A 153 16.68 4.73 -10.78
C TYR A 153 17.99 5.45 -11.06
N ARG A 154 18.80 5.70 -10.03
CA ARG A 154 20.07 6.43 -10.14
C ARG A 154 21.30 5.54 -9.97
N ARG A 155 21.15 4.20 -9.89
CA ARG A 155 22.27 3.29 -9.58
C ARG A 155 23.40 3.33 -10.63
N ASN A 156 23.08 3.65 -11.88
CA ASN A 156 24.07 3.71 -12.96
C ASN A 156 24.76 5.09 -13.04
N ASP A 157 24.11 6.13 -12.50
CA ASP A 157 24.56 7.52 -12.65
C ASP A 157 25.23 8.05 -11.38
N VAL A 158 24.91 7.49 -10.21
CA VAL A 158 25.34 7.98 -8.91
C VAL A 158 25.91 6.85 -8.05
N VAL A 159 27.20 6.93 -7.73
CA VAL A 159 27.91 5.91 -6.94
C VAL A 159 27.26 5.70 -5.57
N LEU A 160 26.83 6.77 -4.91
CA LEU A 160 26.13 6.69 -3.63
C LEU A 160 24.81 5.92 -3.76
N ALA A 161 24.00 6.20 -4.80
CA ALA A 161 22.73 5.51 -5.04
C ALA A 161 22.94 4.00 -5.24
N ARG A 162 23.98 3.61 -5.99
CA ARG A 162 24.37 2.19 -6.14
C ARG A 162 24.70 1.55 -4.79
N ARG A 163 25.56 2.18 -3.98
CA ARG A 163 25.95 1.66 -2.66
C ARG A 163 24.76 1.52 -1.73
N VAL A 164 23.90 2.54 -1.67
CA VAL A 164 22.66 2.51 -0.87
C VAL A 164 21.80 1.34 -1.30
N ARG A 165 21.58 1.15 -2.61
CA ARG A 165 20.78 0.02 -3.12
C ARG A 165 21.38 -1.33 -2.76
N GLU A 166 22.68 -1.52 -2.94
CA GLU A 166 23.36 -2.80 -2.64
C GLU A 166 23.27 -3.16 -1.15
N VAL A 167 23.50 -2.19 -0.27
CA VAL A 167 23.44 -2.38 1.19
C VAL A 167 22.01 -2.59 1.66
N LEU A 168 21.06 -1.84 1.10
CA LEU A 168 19.65 -1.91 1.51
C LEU A 168 18.92 -3.14 0.98
N SER A 169 19.35 -3.73 -0.15
CA SER A 169 18.62 -4.84 -0.79
C SER A 169 18.40 -6.05 0.14
N PRO A 170 19.44 -6.66 0.76
CA PRO A 170 19.23 -7.82 1.64
C PRO A 170 18.32 -7.56 2.85
N PRO A 171 18.54 -6.50 3.67
CA PRO A 171 17.67 -6.25 4.82
C PRO A 171 16.25 -5.88 4.38
N PHE A 172 16.10 -5.13 3.27
CA PHE A 172 14.79 -4.84 2.70
C PHE A 172 14.05 -6.11 2.27
N TYR A 173 14.69 -7.00 1.51
CA TYR A 173 14.03 -8.23 1.05
C TYR A 173 13.66 -9.14 2.21
N LEU A 174 14.50 -9.24 3.25
CA LEU A 174 14.19 -10.00 4.45
C LEU A 174 12.97 -9.41 5.17
N PHE A 175 13.01 -8.11 5.44
CA PHE A 175 11.91 -7.42 6.11
C PHE A 175 10.60 -7.52 5.32
N TYR A 176 10.67 -7.34 4.00
CA TYR A 176 9.54 -7.51 3.09
C TYR A 176 9.00 -8.94 3.12
N THR A 177 9.87 -9.95 3.11
CA THR A 177 9.48 -11.36 3.19
C THR A 177 8.76 -11.67 4.50
N VAL A 178 9.25 -11.15 5.63
CA VAL A 178 8.59 -11.35 6.94
C VAL A 178 7.23 -10.67 6.98
N VAL A 179 7.16 -9.39 6.63
CA VAL A 179 5.92 -8.63 6.77
C VAL A 179 4.87 -9.07 5.75
N ARG A 180 5.24 -9.19 4.47
CA ARG A 180 4.29 -9.51 3.39
C ARG A 180 4.09 -11.00 3.21
N GLY A 181 5.13 -11.82 3.45
CA GLY A 181 5.10 -13.27 3.22
C GLY A 181 4.75 -14.10 4.45
N LEU A 182 4.75 -13.52 5.66
CA LEU A 182 4.32 -14.21 6.88
C LEU A 182 3.19 -13.45 7.58
N ALA A 183 3.43 -12.21 8.02
CA ALA A 183 2.44 -11.46 8.80
C ALA A 183 1.17 -11.15 8.00
N GLY A 184 1.31 -10.77 6.72
CA GLY A 184 0.18 -10.56 5.80
C GLY A 184 -0.74 -11.78 5.66
N PRO A 185 -0.20 -12.98 5.32
CA PRO A 185 -0.98 -14.21 5.29
C PRO A 185 -1.67 -14.56 6.60
N VAL A 186 -1.01 -14.37 7.74
CA VAL A 186 -1.61 -14.60 9.06
C VAL A 186 -2.80 -13.67 9.28
N ALA A 187 -2.63 -12.36 9.03
CA ALA A 187 -3.72 -11.39 9.16
C ALA A 187 -4.88 -11.70 8.20
N LEU A 188 -4.59 -12.14 6.98
CA LEU A 188 -5.62 -12.57 6.02
C LEU A 188 -6.37 -13.82 6.51
N TYR A 189 -5.66 -14.79 7.09
CA TYR A 189 -6.27 -15.98 7.67
C TYR A 189 -7.17 -15.62 8.85
N ASP A 190 -6.73 -14.74 9.75
CA ASP A 190 -7.54 -14.27 10.87
C ASP A 190 -8.79 -13.56 10.38
N MET A 191 -8.67 -12.69 9.37
CA MET A 191 -9.79 -12.01 8.73
C MET A 191 -10.77 -13.01 8.09
N ALA A 192 -10.26 -14.01 7.36
CA ALA A 192 -11.06 -15.03 6.71
C ALA A 192 -11.79 -15.93 7.71
N SER A 193 -11.11 -16.36 8.78
CA SER A 193 -11.68 -17.20 9.83
C SER A 193 -12.80 -16.48 10.58
N PHE A 194 -12.61 -15.20 10.92
CA PHE A 194 -13.62 -14.37 11.57
C PHE A 194 -14.87 -14.18 10.69
N TYR A 195 -14.70 -13.93 9.40
CA TYR A 195 -15.86 -13.81 8.49
C TYR A 195 -16.54 -15.15 8.24
N GLY A 196 -15.76 -16.22 8.09
CA GLY A 196 -16.26 -17.58 7.89
C GLY A 196 -17.00 -18.14 9.10
N SER A 197 -16.67 -17.70 10.31
CA SER A 197 -17.39 -18.08 11.54
C SER A 197 -18.72 -17.32 11.74
N GLY A 198 -19.11 -16.47 10.80
CA GLY A 198 -20.31 -15.63 10.90
C GLY A 198 -20.07 -14.30 11.63
N GLY A 199 -18.83 -13.94 11.98
CA GLY A 199 -18.52 -12.69 12.70
C GLY A 199 -18.85 -11.40 11.93
N ALA A 200 -19.11 -11.50 10.62
CA ALA A 200 -19.57 -10.40 9.78
C ALA A 200 -21.09 -10.38 9.50
N GLU A 201 -21.85 -11.37 9.98
CA GLU A 201 -23.28 -11.47 9.67
C GLU A 201 -24.05 -10.24 10.17
N GLY A 202 -24.92 -9.71 9.30
CA GLY A 202 -25.68 -8.49 9.56
C GLY A 202 -24.88 -7.18 9.43
N ALA A 203 -23.54 -7.22 9.40
CA ALA A 203 -22.69 -6.03 9.34
C ALA A 203 -22.00 -5.84 7.98
N ILE A 204 -21.44 -6.90 7.39
CA ILE A 204 -20.75 -6.84 6.09
C ILE A 204 -21.40 -7.85 5.14
N PRO A 205 -21.92 -7.42 3.98
CA PRO A 205 -22.48 -8.33 2.98
C PRO A 205 -21.48 -9.39 2.53
N ARG A 206 -21.94 -10.64 2.35
CA ARG A 206 -21.07 -11.77 1.98
C ARG A 206 -20.23 -11.53 0.73
N TRP A 207 -20.82 -10.93 -0.30
CA TRP A 207 -20.10 -10.61 -1.53
C TRP A 207 -18.91 -9.67 -1.30
N ALA A 208 -19.03 -8.73 -0.35
CA ALA A 208 -18.02 -7.70 -0.10
C ALA A 208 -16.81 -8.29 0.60
N TRP A 209 -17.00 -9.00 1.72
CA TRP A 209 -15.85 -9.58 2.41
C TRP A 209 -15.20 -10.71 1.60
N VAL A 210 -15.99 -11.51 0.85
CA VAL A 210 -15.41 -12.53 -0.05
C VAL A 210 -14.55 -11.89 -1.12
N SER A 211 -15.03 -10.81 -1.77
CA SER A 211 -14.25 -10.13 -2.79
C SER A 211 -12.99 -9.49 -2.21
N TRP A 212 -13.06 -8.90 -1.01
CA TRP A 212 -11.89 -8.35 -0.33
C TRP A 212 -10.84 -9.43 -0.05
N LEU A 213 -11.24 -10.59 0.49
CA LEU A 213 -10.31 -11.70 0.75
C LEU A 213 -9.61 -12.17 -0.53
N VAL A 214 -10.34 -12.30 -1.63
CA VAL A 214 -9.77 -12.71 -2.93
C VAL A 214 -8.77 -11.68 -3.44
N VAL A 215 -9.13 -10.40 -3.38
CA VAL A 215 -8.26 -9.30 -3.83
C VAL A 215 -7.00 -9.22 -2.97
N ILE A 216 -7.14 -9.21 -1.65
CA ILE A 216 -6.02 -9.13 -0.70
C ILE A 216 -5.12 -10.36 -0.83
N GLY A 217 -5.71 -11.56 -0.91
CA GLY A 217 -4.97 -12.81 -1.11
C GLY A 217 -4.14 -12.78 -2.39
N SER A 218 -4.74 -12.35 -3.51
CA SER A 218 -4.03 -12.20 -4.78
C SER A 218 -2.86 -11.21 -4.67
N ALA A 219 -3.07 -10.07 -4.00
CA ALA A 219 -2.02 -9.07 -3.78
C ALA A 219 -0.86 -9.62 -2.94
N ILE A 220 -1.14 -10.41 -1.90
CA ILE A 220 -0.13 -11.08 -1.08
C ILE A 220 0.67 -12.08 -1.91
N VAL A 221 0.01 -12.94 -2.71
CA VAL A 221 0.71 -13.91 -3.56
C VAL A 221 1.64 -13.20 -4.56
N LEU A 222 1.14 -12.17 -5.25
CA LEU A 222 1.94 -11.41 -6.21
C LEU A 222 3.11 -10.69 -5.53
N SER A 223 2.91 -10.15 -4.33
CA SER A 223 3.95 -9.54 -3.50
C SER A 223 5.05 -10.54 -3.11
N VAL A 224 4.68 -11.75 -2.71
CA VAL A 224 5.63 -12.83 -2.40
C VAL A 224 6.42 -13.25 -3.64
N LEU A 225 5.76 -13.47 -4.77
CA LEU A 225 6.43 -13.81 -6.03
C LEU A 225 7.41 -12.71 -6.46
N TRP A 226 7.02 -11.44 -6.28
CA TRP A 226 7.87 -10.30 -6.59
C TRP A 226 9.14 -10.29 -5.73
N VAL A 227 9.04 -10.47 -4.40
CA VAL A 227 10.24 -10.48 -3.55
C VAL A 227 11.11 -11.72 -3.78
N LEU A 228 10.51 -12.88 -4.06
CA LEU A 228 11.26 -14.09 -4.41
C LEU A 228 12.09 -13.90 -5.68
N ARG A 229 11.52 -13.26 -6.71
CA ARG A 229 12.26 -12.90 -7.92
C ARG A 229 13.44 -11.99 -7.60
N ASN A 230 13.24 -10.96 -6.77
CA ASN A 230 14.31 -10.04 -6.36
C ASN A 230 15.44 -10.75 -5.58
N TRP A 231 15.09 -11.72 -4.72
CA TRP A 231 16.07 -12.59 -4.06
C TRP A 231 16.90 -13.37 -5.08
N VAL A 232 16.25 -14.03 -6.03
CA VAL A 232 16.91 -14.83 -7.08
C VAL A 232 17.87 -13.96 -7.90
N ASP A 233 17.41 -12.78 -8.32
CA ASP A 233 18.22 -11.84 -9.10
C ASP A 233 19.44 -11.37 -8.31
N TRP A 234 19.28 -11.04 -7.03
CA TRP A 234 20.38 -10.61 -6.16
C TRP A 234 21.42 -11.73 -5.92
N PHE A 235 20.98 -12.96 -5.67
CA PHE A 235 21.91 -14.09 -5.53
C PHE A 235 22.64 -14.40 -6.84
N ARG A 236 21.96 -14.28 -7.98
CA ARG A 236 22.57 -14.44 -9.31
C ARG A 236 23.65 -13.41 -9.56
N GLU A 237 23.38 -12.13 -9.29
CA GLU A 237 24.37 -11.04 -9.43
C GLU A 237 25.60 -11.28 -8.54
N LYS A 238 25.40 -11.67 -7.27
CA LYS A 238 26.48 -12.03 -6.34
C LYS A 238 27.34 -13.20 -6.83
N ASN A 239 26.71 -14.24 -7.38
CA ASN A 239 27.42 -15.43 -7.84
C ASN A 239 28.17 -15.20 -9.16
N SER A 240 27.59 -14.42 -10.09
CA SER A 240 28.29 -14.00 -11.31
C SER A 240 29.47 -13.07 -10.98
N GLY A 241 29.29 -12.12 -10.05
CA GLY A 241 30.38 -11.23 -9.62
C GLY A 241 31.53 -11.95 -8.89
N LYS A 242 31.28 -13.13 -8.32
CA LYS A 242 32.33 -14.02 -7.77
C LYS A 242 33.07 -14.83 -8.83
N LYS A 243 32.49 -15.07 -10.02
CA LYS A 243 33.13 -15.79 -11.13
C LYS A 243 34.12 -14.92 -11.93
N PHE A 244 34.04 -13.60 -11.81
CA PHE A 244 34.89 -12.62 -12.51
C PHE A 244 35.89 -11.90 -11.59
N LYS A 245 36.10 -12.43 -10.39
CA LYS A 245 37.19 -12.04 -9.47
C LYS A 245 38.13 -13.22 -9.30
#